data_AF-A0A9P4TCE5-F1
#
_entry.id   AF-A0A9P4TCE5-F1
#
_cell.length_a   1.000
_cell.length_b   1.000
_cell.length_c   1.000
_cell.angle_alpha   90.00
_cell.angle_beta   90.00
_cell.angle_gamma   90.00
#
_symmetry.space_group_name_H-M   'P 1'
#
loop_
_entity.id
_entity.type
_entity.pdbx_description
1 polymer ?
#
loop_
_entity_poly.entity_id
_entity_poly.type
_entity_poly.pdbx_seq_one_letter_code
_entity_poly.pdbx_strand_id
1 'polypeptide(L)'
;MRLIHIEDDGAFTLVEHYDGDVPPYAILSHTWGADQDEITYLDMMNGTSREKRGYRKLEFCRKESLQRRLRYFWIDTCCIDKSSSAELTEAINSMFRWYKESKICLVYLSDVLTSDIAELRSSRWFTRGWTLQELIAPRLVEFYSSSGQYLGSKQTLQLTLHAITGIAMPALDSAHVSQFDVEEHLIVGIGASRFKIIVSSRPLLDMETVLGRQHHDRGVVHRILLQDENHSTICTIVEHGIKALRKAVRSHSDDTGRVPSVSRQIHFQRKQSQKKDEFLARIQAYLLNHANGVVLWVVAVLNLMESAARKAMHTFADLEAKLKRLPVELSGLYRYHVEDLQRRSDAEELLKVRKALMFISGANSMRRRLTLGELWDALAIPSGLEEALKSNQDPIELGRIHIASWREFWWKLYDLCGPLVEVVSLSEGATCPVYGDEDIDAKDHVQLSHRTVQDFLADRETAGILAFDDTEAASLIQQTLQDYATVVMPPDETQYCAFTPKEGSDWRHSLEDLAEYLDDKRLLPW
;
A
#
# COMPACT_ATOMS: atom_id res chain seq x y z
N MET A 1 0.82 9.15 0.15
CA MET A 1 0.59 9.93 1.39
C MET A 1 -0.76 10.60 1.29
N ARG A 2 -1.60 10.53 2.33
CA ARG A 2 -2.90 11.22 2.37
C ARG A 2 -2.77 12.57 3.04
N LEU A 3 -3.25 13.65 2.44
CA LEU A 3 -3.25 15.01 2.98
C LEU A 3 -4.69 15.50 3.20
N ILE A 4 -4.85 16.48 4.07
CA ILE A 4 -6.10 17.22 4.22
C ILE A 4 -6.03 18.45 3.32
N HIS A 5 -6.95 18.55 2.37
CA HIS A 5 -7.14 19.72 1.52
C HIS A 5 -8.13 20.69 2.17
N ILE A 6 -7.80 21.98 2.12
CA ILE A 6 -8.65 23.08 2.57
C ILE A 6 -9.41 23.63 1.36
N GLU A 7 -10.67 23.22 1.26
CA GLU A 7 -11.59 23.68 0.21
C GLU A 7 -11.84 25.19 0.30
N ASP A 8 -12.37 25.79 -0.78
CA ASP A 8 -12.63 27.22 -0.84
C ASP A 8 -13.73 27.69 0.13
N ASP A 9 -14.65 26.80 0.50
CA ASP A 9 -15.65 27.03 1.54
C ASP A 9 -15.11 26.80 2.97
N GLY A 10 -13.85 26.38 3.08
CA GLY A 10 -13.17 26.06 4.33
C GLY A 10 -13.44 24.65 4.87
N ALA A 11 -14.14 23.79 4.11
CA ALA A 11 -14.29 22.39 4.44
C ALA A 11 -12.97 21.62 4.30
N PHE A 12 -12.92 20.44 4.93
CA PHE A 12 -11.78 19.54 4.89
C PHE A 12 -12.12 18.29 4.08
N THR A 13 -11.28 17.96 3.10
CA THR A 13 -11.37 16.71 2.35
C THR A 13 -10.04 15.97 2.46
N LEU A 14 -10.09 14.65 2.56
CA LEU A 14 -8.90 13.82 2.52
C LEU A 14 -8.57 13.50 1.06
N VAL A 15 -7.34 13.83 0.65
CA VAL A 15 -6.85 13.64 -0.71
C VAL A 15 -5.60 12.78 -0.65
N GLU A 16 -5.59 11.71 -1.43
CA GLU A 16 -4.42 10.86 -1.57
C GLU A 16 -3.48 11.42 -2.65
N HIS A 17 -2.20 11.51 -2.31
CA HIS A 17 -1.13 12.00 -3.18
C HIS A 17 -0.06 10.93 -3.33
N TYR A 18 0.38 10.72 -4.56
CA TYR A 18 1.43 9.76 -4.94
C TYR A 18 2.81 10.45 -5.00
N ASP A 19 3.90 9.67 -4.97
CA ASP A 19 5.25 10.26 -4.81
C ASP A 19 5.61 11.00 -6.10
N GLY A 20 6.13 12.22 -5.98
CA GLY A 20 6.39 13.13 -7.11
C GLY A 20 5.28 14.15 -7.41
N ASP A 21 4.05 13.93 -6.92
CA ASP A 21 2.90 14.85 -7.03
C ASP A 21 2.37 15.31 -5.67
N VAL A 22 3.22 15.30 -4.64
CA VAL A 22 2.85 15.79 -3.31
C VAL A 22 2.91 17.32 -3.31
N PRO A 23 1.78 18.03 -3.15
CA PRO A 23 1.77 19.49 -3.15
C PRO A 23 2.46 20.01 -1.90
N PRO A 24 2.96 21.26 -1.88
CA PRO A 24 3.48 21.87 -0.65
C PRO A 24 2.46 21.80 0.51
N TYR A 25 2.87 21.20 1.63
CA TYR A 25 2.01 20.99 2.79
C TYR A 25 2.66 21.42 4.11
N ALA A 26 1.82 21.71 5.10
CA ALA A 26 2.21 21.82 6.51
C ALA A 26 2.02 20.47 7.21
N ILE A 27 2.81 20.17 8.24
CA ILE A 27 2.64 18.95 9.03
C ILE A 27 2.41 19.31 10.50
N LEU A 28 1.45 18.66 11.15
CA LEU A 28 1.18 18.86 12.57
C LEU A 28 1.99 17.87 13.40
N SER A 29 2.72 18.40 14.36
CA SER A 29 3.29 17.66 15.49
C SER A 29 2.52 18.05 16.74
N HIS A 30 2.01 17.08 17.48
CA HIS A 30 1.12 17.37 18.60
C HIS A 30 1.09 16.23 19.62
N THR A 31 0.51 16.43 20.80
CA THR A 31 0.24 15.33 21.74
C THR A 31 -1.21 14.86 21.62
N TRP A 32 -1.43 13.56 21.53
CA TRP A 32 -2.77 12.99 21.49
C TRP A 32 -3.52 13.29 22.81
N GLY A 33 -4.81 13.60 22.67
CA GLY A 33 -5.77 13.66 23.76
C GLY A 33 -6.22 12.27 24.18
N ALA A 34 -7.37 12.18 24.84
CA ALA A 34 -8.03 10.89 25.05
C ALA A 34 -8.63 10.40 23.72
N ASP A 35 -8.70 9.08 23.51
CA ASP A 35 -9.08 8.48 22.22
C ASP A 35 -10.46 8.97 21.72
N GLN A 36 -11.41 9.16 22.63
CA GLN A 36 -12.75 9.67 22.29
C GLN A 36 -12.75 11.14 21.84
N ASP A 37 -11.74 11.91 22.25
CA ASP A 37 -11.61 13.32 21.94
C ASP A 37 -10.83 13.55 20.64
N GLU A 38 -10.06 12.58 20.16
CA GLU A 38 -9.25 12.70 18.94
C GLU A 38 -10.00 12.39 17.66
N ILE A 39 -9.66 13.15 16.62
CA ILE A 39 -10.16 12.91 15.27
C ILE A 39 -9.34 11.82 14.62
N THR A 40 -10.03 10.77 14.21
CA THR A 40 -9.49 9.64 13.47
C THR A 40 -9.77 9.77 11.97
N TYR A 41 -9.15 8.90 11.18
CA TYR A 41 -9.45 8.77 9.75
C TYR A 41 -10.94 8.49 9.50
N LEU A 42 -11.54 7.59 10.27
CA LEU A 42 -12.96 7.24 10.15
C LEU A 42 -13.88 8.43 10.46
N ASP A 43 -13.51 9.30 11.40
CA ASP A 43 -14.31 10.49 11.70
C ASP A 43 -14.32 11.51 10.54
N MET A 44 -13.21 11.57 9.78
CA MET A 44 -13.13 12.38 8.58
C MET A 44 -14.01 11.82 7.46
N MET A 45 -13.96 10.49 7.26
CA MET A 45 -14.76 9.81 6.24
C MET A 45 -16.26 9.85 6.53
N ASN A 46 -16.65 9.71 7.79
CA ASN A 46 -18.06 9.70 8.22
C ASN A 46 -18.62 11.10 8.47
N GLY A 47 -17.80 12.16 8.37
CA GLY A 47 -18.23 13.54 8.62
C GLY A 47 -18.53 13.87 10.09
N THR A 48 -18.12 13.03 11.05
CA THR A 48 -18.35 13.20 12.50
C THR A 48 -17.25 14.00 13.20
N SER A 49 -16.21 14.42 12.46
CA SER A 49 -15.04 15.12 13.00
C SER A 49 -15.36 16.38 13.82
N ARG A 50 -16.41 17.12 13.46
CA ARG A 50 -16.84 18.38 14.12
C ARG A 50 -17.33 18.19 15.56
N GLU A 51 -17.75 16.97 15.92
CA GLU A 51 -18.31 16.66 17.23
C GLU A 51 -17.21 16.46 18.29
N LYS A 52 -15.96 16.24 17.84
CA LYS A 52 -14.83 15.91 18.71
C LYS A 52 -14.03 17.14 19.10
N ARG A 53 -13.50 17.13 20.33
CA ARG A 53 -12.66 18.22 20.87
C ARG A 53 -11.39 18.43 20.06
N GLY A 54 -10.85 17.36 19.47
CA GLY A 54 -9.69 17.38 18.57
C GLY A 54 -9.88 18.27 17.33
N TYR A 55 -11.11 18.64 16.98
CA TYR A 55 -11.41 19.53 15.84
C TYR A 55 -10.71 20.88 15.92
N ARG A 56 -10.39 21.35 17.13
CA ARG A 56 -9.59 22.57 17.32
C ARG A 56 -8.22 22.50 16.68
N LYS A 57 -7.62 21.31 16.58
CA LYS A 57 -6.32 21.10 15.93
C LYS A 57 -6.41 21.24 14.41
N LEU A 58 -7.51 20.77 13.81
CA LEU A 58 -7.79 21.00 12.38
C LEU A 58 -7.94 22.48 12.10
N GLU A 59 -8.73 23.20 12.90
CA GLU A 59 -8.92 24.64 12.74
C GLU A 59 -7.63 25.44 12.94
N PHE A 60 -6.81 25.05 13.91
CA PHE A 60 -5.48 25.60 14.11
C PHE A 60 -4.60 25.39 12.87
N CYS A 61 -4.50 24.15 12.37
CA CYS A 61 -3.72 23.84 11.17
C CYS A 61 -4.23 24.59 9.94
N ARG A 62 -5.55 24.69 9.76
CA ARG A 62 -6.17 25.46 8.67
C ARG A 62 -5.72 26.90 8.71
N LYS A 63 -5.84 27.56 9.86
CA LYS A 63 -5.45 28.95 10.06
C LYS A 63 -3.97 29.17 9.74
N GLU A 64 -3.08 28.38 10.34
CA GLU A 64 -1.62 28.56 10.18
C GLU A 64 -1.13 28.16 8.78
N SER A 65 -1.75 27.18 8.14
CA SER A 65 -1.42 26.76 6.76
C SER A 65 -1.83 27.82 5.75
N LEU A 66 -3.05 28.36 5.85
CA LEU A 66 -3.54 29.41 4.95
C LEU A 66 -2.72 30.70 5.06
N GLN A 67 -2.28 31.08 6.27
CA GLN A 67 -1.37 32.22 6.46
C GLN A 67 -0.05 32.06 5.68
N ARG A 68 0.37 30.81 5.43
CA ARG A 68 1.59 30.45 4.70
C ARG A 68 1.31 30.06 3.25
N ARG A 69 0.08 30.30 2.76
CA ARG A 69 -0.37 29.96 1.40
C ARG A 69 -0.28 28.45 1.11
N LEU A 70 -0.44 27.62 2.13
CA LEU A 70 -0.51 26.17 2.00
C LEU A 70 -1.98 25.76 2.07
N ARG A 71 -2.45 25.08 1.02
CA ARG A 71 -3.82 24.51 0.95
C ARG A 71 -3.91 23.11 1.51
N TYR A 72 -2.76 22.49 1.79
CA TYR A 72 -2.67 21.11 2.26
C TYR A 72 -1.95 21.05 3.59
N PHE A 73 -2.42 20.16 4.47
CA PHE A 73 -1.69 19.81 5.69
C PHE A 73 -1.90 18.35 6.08
N TRP A 74 -1.05 17.85 6.98
CA TRP A 74 -1.06 16.46 7.43
C TRP A 74 -1.15 16.35 8.95
N ILE A 75 -1.93 15.37 9.42
CA ILE A 75 -2.07 14.99 10.84
C ILE A 75 -2.13 13.46 10.94
N ASP A 76 -1.24 12.87 11.73
CA ASP A 76 -1.11 11.41 11.90
C ASP A 76 -2.41 10.72 12.34
N THR A 77 -3.23 11.37 13.19
CA THR A 77 -4.45 10.75 13.73
C THR A 77 -5.53 10.53 12.68
N CYS A 78 -5.62 11.40 11.67
CA CYS A 78 -6.71 11.37 10.69
C CYS A 78 -6.29 11.27 9.22
N CYS A 79 -4.99 11.40 8.92
CA CYS A 79 -4.45 11.11 7.60
C CYS A 79 -4.04 9.64 7.43
N ILE A 80 -3.77 8.93 8.53
CA ILE A 80 -3.43 7.50 8.52
C ILE A 80 -4.66 6.69 8.92
N ASP A 81 -5.04 5.71 8.09
CA ASP A 81 -5.96 4.66 8.49
C ASP A 81 -5.24 3.64 9.38
N LYS A 82 -5.36 3.85 10.69
CA LYS A 82 -4.76 2.96 11.69
C LYS A 82 -5.43 1.58 11.76
N SER A 83 -6.59 1.39 11.12
CA SER A 83 -7.22 0.06 11.01
C SER A 83 -6.51 -0.82 9.97
N SER A 84 -5.86 -0.20 8.99
CA SER A 84 -5.01 -0.87 8.01
C SER A 84 -3.58 -1.03 8.57
N SER A 85 -3.25 -2.23 9.03
CA SER A 85 -1.89 -2.54 9.53
C SER A 85 -0.79 -2.34 8.46
N ALA A 86 -1.13 -2.53 7.19
CA ALA A 86 -0.23 -2.25 6.07
C ALA A 86 0.05 -0.74 5.97
N GLU A 87 -1.00 0.08 5.96
CA GLU A 87 -0.89 1.54 5.90
C GLU A 87 -0.15 2.09 7.14
N LEU A 88 -0.48 1.60 8.34
CA LEU A 88 0.18 2.00 9.58
C LEU A 88 1.69 1.71 9.52
N THR A 89 2.07 0.53 9.03
CA THR A 89 3.48 0.15 8.89
C THR A 89 4.20 1.03 7.87
N GLU A 90 3.56 1.35 6.74
CA GLU A 90 4.13 2.27 5.75
C GLU A 90 4.27 3.68 6.32
N ALA A 91 3.25 4.18 7.01
CA ALA A 91 3.27 5.49 7.63
C ALA A 91 4.42 5.61 8.63
N ILE A 92 4.61 4.58 9.48
CA ILE A 92 5.75 4.52 10.41
C ILE A 92 7.08 4.57 9.64
N ASN A 93 7.22 3.85 8.52
CA ASN A 93 8.44 3.86 7.71
C ASN A 93 8.65 5.16 6.92
N SER A 94 7.58 5.91 6.64
CA SER A 94 7.61 7.10 5.78
C SER A 94 7.57 8.41 6.56
N MET A 95 7.19 8.39 7.84
CA MET A 95 6.98 9.61 8.64
C MET A 95 8.22 10.50 8.66
N PHE A 96 9.43 9.97 8.81
CA PHE A 96 10.64 10.78 8.77
C PHE A 96 10.75 11.59 7.47
N ARG A 97 10.49 10.94 6.32
CA ARG A 97 10.46 11.60 5.01
C ARG A 97 9.36 12.65 4.95
N TRP A 98 8.15 12.32 5.41
CA TRP A 98 7.02 13.27 5.42
C TRP A 98 7.27 14.50 6.29
N TYR A 99 7.94 14.35 7.44
CA TYR A 99 8.37 15.48 8.24
C TYR A 99 9.46 16.29 7.53
N LYS A 100 10.46 15.61 6.92
CA LYS A 100 11.55 16.24 6.18
C LYS A 100 11.08 17.06 4.98
N GLU A 101 10.11 16.56 4.22
CA GLU A 101 9.61 17.17 2.98
C GLU A 101 8.52 18.23 3.21
N SER A 102 7.94 18.27 4.42
CA SER A 102 6.99 19.32 4.80
C SER A 102 7.61 20.72 4.65
N LYS A 103 6.79 21.70 4.25
CA LYS A 103 7.24 23.10 4.21
C LYS A 103 7.44 23.67 5.60
N ILE A 104 6.63 23.21 6.55
CA ILE A 104 6.70 23.62 7.94
C ILE A 104 6.09 22.53 8.83
N CYS A 105 6.74 22.27 9.96
CA CYS A 105 6.18 21.52 11.06
C CYS A 105 5.62 22.46 12.11
N LEU A 106 4.30 22.41 12.31
CA LEU A 106 3.58 23.14 13.34
C LEU A 106 3.52 22.27 14.58
N VAL A 107 4.20 22.67 15.66
CA VAL A 107 4.17 21.96 16.95
C VAL A 107 3.11 22.60 17.83
N TYR A 108 2.01 21.87 18.06
CA TYR A 108 0.90 22.32 18.90
C TYR A 108 0.97 21.69 20.29
N LEU A 109 1.27 22.52 21.30
CA LEU A 109 1.47 22.11 22.69
C LEU A 109 0.20 22.36 23.50
N SER A 110 -0.66 21.34 23.60
CA SER A 110 -1.95 21.45 24.31
C SER A 110 -1.81 21.71 25.82
N ASP A 111 -0.64 21.46 26.41
CA ASP A 111 -0.33 21.60 27.83
C ASP A 111 0.49 22.85 28.19
N VAL A 112 0.75 23.71 27.21
CA VAL A 112 1.41 25.01 27.41
C VAL A 112 0.36 26.12 27.22
N LEU A 113 0.10 26.89 28.27
CA LEU A 113 -0.91 27.94 28.29
C LEU A 113 -0.31 29.31 27.96
N THR A 114 0.92 29.55 28.43
CA THR A 114 1.62 30.85 28.29
C THR A 114 2.89 30.71 27.46
N SER A 115 3.60 31.83 27.23
CA SER A 115 4.92 31.82 26.59
C SER A 115 6.08 31.59 27.57
N ASP A 116 5.79 31.08 28.77
CA ASP A 116 6.80 30.76 29.77
C ASP A 116 7.64 29.55 29.35
N ILE A 117 8.96 29.73 29.36
CA ILE A 117 9.95 28.67 29.12
C ILE A 117 9.78 27.52 30.12
N ALA A 118 9.34 27.79 31.36
CA ALA A 118 9.11 26.75 32.36
C ALA A 118 7.98 25.78 31.97
N GLU A 119 6.89 26.29 31.39
CA GLU A 119 5.80 25.48 30.87
C GLU A 119 6.25 24.67 29.65
N LEU A 120 6.99 25.31 28.73
CA LEU A 120 7.57 24.62 27.57
C LEU A 120 8.44 23.43 27.99
N ARG A 121 9.35 23.62 28.97
CA ARG A 121 10.22 22.57 29.51
C ARG A 121 9.47 21.38 30.09
N SER A 122 8.25 21.62 30.60
CA SER A 122 7.43 20.62 31.27
C SER A 122 6.43 19.95 30.33
N SER A 123 6.40 20.34 29.05
CA SER A 123 5.44 19.79 28.10
C SER A 123 5.68 18.29 27.88
N ARG A 124 4.58 17.52 27.89
CA ARG A 124 4.54 16.09 27.56
C ARG A 124 5.10 15.82 26.17
N TRP A 125 5.06 16.80 25.27
CA TRP A 125 5.65 16.67 23.93
C TRP A 125 7.10 16.23 24.01
N PHE A 126 7.87 16.71 24.99
CA PHE A 126 9.27 16.33 25.17
C PHE A 126 9.51 14.87 25.63
N THR A 127 8.44 14.12 25.92
CA THR A 127 8.52 12.75 26.46
C THR A 127 8.03 11.68 25.50
N ARG A 128 7.51 12.05 24.32
CA ARG A 128 7.00 11.10 23.31
C ARG A 128 8.16 10.50 22.49
N GLY A 129 7.91 9.32 21.93
CA GLY A 129 8.90 8.61 21.10
C GLY A 129 9.11 9.22 19.71
N TRP A 130 8.11 9.90 19.16
CA TRP A 130 8.19 10.48 17.80
C TRP A 130 8.81 11.87 17.77
N THR A 131 8.86 12.55 18.92
CA THR A 131 9.29 13.95 19.05
C THR A 131 10.65 14.25 18.44
N LEU A 132 11.60 13.32 18.57
CA LEU A 132 12.92 13.51 17.99
C LEU A 132 12.84 13.69 16.46
N GLN A 133 12.12 12.78 15.78
CA GLN A 133 11.97 12.83 14.33
C GLN A 133 11.18 14.06 13.90
N GLU A 134 10.12 14.40 14.64
CA GLU A 134 9.30 15.59 14.43
C GLU A 134 10.10 16.90 14.58
N LEU A 135 11.17 16.92 15.39
CA LEU A 135 12.01 18.09 15.61
C LEU A 135 13.16 18.22 14.60
N ILE A 136 13.84 17.12 14.31
CA ILE A 136 15.09 17.15 13.53
C ILE A 136 14.84 17.01 12.02
N ALA A 137 13.82 16.26 11.61
CA ALA A 137 13.59 16.00 10.19
C ALA A 137 13.13 17.26 9.43
N PRO A 138 12.15 18.05 9.91
CA PRO A 138 11.70 19.24 9.19
C PRO A 138 12.75 20.35 9.19
N ARG A 139 12.84 21.09 8.08
CA ARG A 139 13.71 22.28 7.99
C ARG A 139 13.21 23.42 8.88
N LEU A 140 11.90 23.65 8.88
CA LEU A 140 11.23 24.70 9.65
C LEU A 140 10.29 24.04 10.67
N VAL A 141 10.44 24.43 11.93
CA VAL A 141 9.60 23.97 13.04
C VAL A 141 9.21 25.20 13.86
N GLU A 142 7.92 25.35 14.14
CA GLU A 142 7.35 26.45 14.91
C GLU A 142 6.47 25.93 16.03
N PHE A 143 6.61 26.50 17.22
CA PHE A 143 5.95 26.05 18.45
C PHE A 143 4.80 26.97 18.81
N TYR A 144 3.69 26.36 19.21
CA TYR A 144 2.45 27.04 19.55
C TYR A 144 1.85 26.52 20.86
N SER A 145 1.26 27.42 21.63
CA SER A 145 0.52 27.09 22.87
C SER A 145 -0.84 26.45 22.56
N SER A 146 -1.54 26.02 23.61
CA SER A 146 -2.90 25.47 23.50
C SER A 146 -3.92 26.50 22.99
N SER A 147 -3.66 27.81 23.14
CA SER A 147 -4.46 28.89 22.57
C SER A 147 -4.08 29.25 21.13
N GLY A 148 -3.08 28.56 20.54
CA GLY A 148 -2.56 28.86 19.21
C GLY A 148 -1.65 30.10 19.18
N GLN A 149 -1.10 30.52 20.32
CA GLN A 149 -0.13 31.61 20.38
C GLN A 149 1.25 31.11 19.95
N TYR A 150 1.92 31.86 19.07
CA TYR A 150 3.29 31.57 18.65
C TYR A 150 4.28 31.72 19.81
N LEU A 151 5.10 30.69 20.04
CA LEU A 151 6.08 30.60 21.12
C LEU A 151 7.52 30.79 20.62
N GLY A 152 7.77 30.52 19.34
CA GLY A 152 9.09 30.60 18.73
C GLY A 152 9.32 29.51 17.69
N SER A 153 10.42 29.62 16.95
CA SER A 153 10.87 28.60 16.00
C SER A 153 11.97 27.73 16.60
N LYS A 154 12.28 26.60 15.95
CA LYS A 154 13.44 25.77 16.31
C LYS A 154 14.75 26.58 16.38
N GLN A 155 14.90 27.60 15.54
CA GLN A 155 16.06 28.49 15.53
C GLN A 155 16.05 29.46 16.73
N THR A 156 14.92 30.11 17.00
CA THR A 156 14.85 31.06 18.13
C THR A 156 14.91 30.36 19.49
N LEU A 157 14.45 29.10 19.55
CA LEU A 157 14.42 28.28 20.76
C LEU A 157 15.61 27.32 20.87
N GLN A 158 16.62 27.42 20.01
CA GLN A 158 17.71 26.44 19.89
C GLN A 158 18.40 26.13 21.23
N LEU A 159 18.77 27.17 22.01
CA LEU A 159 19.37 27.02 23.34
C LEU A 159 18.44 26.32 24.34
N THR A 160 17.15 26.67 24.32
CA THR A 160 16.13 26.07 25.18
C THR A 160 15.91 24.60 24.82
N LEU A 161 15.82 24.30 23.52
CA LEU A 161 15.69 22.94 23.00
C LEU A 161 16.91 22.11 23.33
N HIS A 162 18.13 22.63 23.16
CA HIS A 162 19.36 21.95 23.59
C HIS A 162 19.32 21.64 25.09
N ALA A 163 18.94 22.60 25.92
CA ALA A 163 18.86 22.41 27.38
C ALA A 163 17.82 21.36 27.81
N ILE A 164 16.68 21.28 27.12
CA ILE A 164 15.62 20.29 27.40
C ILE A 164 16.04 18.91 26.90
N THR A 165 16.49 18.85 25.65
CA THR A 165 16.55 17.62 24.86
C THR A 165 17.93 16.98 24.86
N GLY A 166 18.99 17.73 25.19
CA GLY A 166 20.38 17.29 25.07
C GLY A 166 20.91 17.19 23.63
N ILE A 167 20.08 17.48 22.61
CA ILE A 167 20.49 17.44 21.21
C ILE A 167 21.51 18.56 20.94
N ALA A 168 22.65 18.24 20.35
CA ALA A 168 23.68 19.23 20.04
C ALA A 168 23.14 20.35 19.13
N MET A 169 23.55 21.59 19.40
CA MET A 169 23.10 22.79 18.65
C MET A 169 23.23 22.63 17.12
N PRO A 170 24.31 22.04 16.56
CA PRO A 170 24.41 21.83 15.10
C PRO A 170 23.31 20.94 14.52
N ALA A 171 22.82 19.94 15.28
CA ALA A 171 21.73 19.08 14.82
C ALA A 171 20.34 19.76 14.87
N LEU A 172 20.24 20.90 15.58
CA LEU A 172 19.05 21.75 15.60
C LEU A 172 19.10 22.86 14.53
N ASP A 173 20.24 23.02 13.84
CA ASP A 173 20.41 24.05 12.81
C ASP A 173 19.86 23.60 11.45
N SER A 174 18.93 24.40 10.92
CA SER A 174 18.26 24.17 9.63
C SER A 174 19.18 24.35 8.41
N ALA A 175 20.32 25.01 8.55
CA ALA A 175 21.24 25.32 7.45
C ALA A 175 22.12 24.12 7.04
N HIS A 176 22.38 23.18 7.95
CA HIS A 176 23.31 22.07 7.73
C HIS A 176 22.67 20.79 7.17
N VAL A 177 21.33 20.69 7.14
CA VAL A 177 20.63 19.49 6.65
C VAL A 177 20.70 19.33 5.12
N SER A 178 21.07 20.39 4.38
CA SER A 178 21.09 20.38 2.90
C SER A 178 22.45 20.10 2.25
N GLN A 179 23.55 19.93 3.01
CA GLN A 179 24.91 19.86 2.42
C GLN A 179 25.78 18.66 2.84
N PHE A 180 25.32 17.75 3.69
CA PHE A 180 26.18 16.69 4.24
C PHE A 180 25.45 15.34 4.29
N ASP A 181 26.20 14.23 4.20
CA ASP A 181 25.73 12.87 4.54
C ASP A 181 25.02 12.92 5.89
N VAL A 182 23.68 12.98 5.83
CA VAL A 182 22.79 13.38 6.92
C VAL A 182 22.78 12.35 8.06
N GLU A 183 23.31 11.15 7.85
CA GLU A 183 23.17 10.05 8.79
C GLU A 183 24.27 10.08 9.86
N GLU A 184 25.55 10.21 9.50
CA GLU A 184 26.63 10.01 10.49
C GLU A 184 26.76 11.16 11.51
N HIS A 185 26.68 12.43 11.08
CA HIS A 185 26.81 13.59 11.97
C HIS A 185 25.54 13.89 12.78
N LEU A 186 24.36 13.65 12.22
CA LEU A 186 23.09 13.76 12.96
C LEU A 186 23.08 12.75 14.11
N ILE A 187 23.54 11.51 13.85
CA ILE A 187 23.64 10.46 14.87
C ILE A 187 24.64 10.85 15.97
N VAL A 188 25.81 11.42 15.62
CA VAL A 188 26.77 11.94 16.63
C VAL A 188 26.14 13.08 17.45
N GLY A 189 25.36 13.96 16.82
CA GLY A 189 24.70 15.10 17.49
C GLY A 189 23.53 14.73 18.40
N ILE A 190 22.88 13.58 18.18
CA ILE A 190 21.79 13.05 19.01
C ILE A 190 22.26 12.04 20.06
N GLY A 191 23.53 11.62 20.05
CA GLY A 191 24.06 10.61 21.00
C GLY A 191 23.92 11.00 22.48
N ALA A 192 23.84 12.30 22.78
CA ALA A 192 23.58 12.82 24.13
C ALA A 192 22.11 13.18 24.41
N SER A 193 21.19 12.84 23.50
CA SER A 193 19.78 13.20 23.61
C SER A 193 19.08 12.46 24.75
N ARG A 194 18.18 13.16 25.45
CA ARG A 194 17.29 12.63 26.48
C ARG A 194 15.97 12.11 25.90
N PHE A 195 15.77 12.22 24.59
CA PHE A 195 14.56 11.76 23.93
C PHE A 195 14.52 10.24 23.76
N LYS A 196 13.31 9.71 23.81
CA LYS A 196 12.99 8.38 23.32
C LYS A 196 13.20 8.37 21.79
N ILE A 197 14.12 7.54 21.29
CA ILE A 197 14.34 7.36 19.85
C ILE A 197 13.53 6.17 19.36
N ILE A 198 12.57 6.41 18.47
CA ILE A 198 11.89 5.34 17.72
C ILE A 198 12.76 4.92 16.54
N VAL A 199 13.18 3.67 16.54
CA VAL A 199 13.85 3.02 15.40
C VAL A 199 12.82 2.12 14.74
N SER A 200 12.23 2.58 13.63
CA SER A 200 11.40 1.72 12.78
C SER A 200 12.25 0.56 12.27
N SER A 201 11.66 -0.61 12.06
CA SER A 201 12.33 -1.88 11.67
C SER A 201 12.98 -1.88 10.28
N ARG A 202 13.47 -0.73 9.82
CA ARG A 202 14.43 -0.62 8.74
C ARG A 202 15.57 0.27 9.22
N PRO A 203 16.55 -0.26 9.95
CA PRO A 203 17.87 0.34 9.84
C PRO A 203 18.28 0.12 8.38
N LEU A 204 18.41 1.22 7.62
CA LEU A 204 19.56 1.30 6.72
C LEU A 204 20.76 0.78 7.53
N LEU A 205 21.50 -0.16 6.95
CA LEU A 205 22.55 -0.99 7.59
C LEU A 205 23.56 -0.15 8.41
N ASP A 206 23.59 1.16 8.23
CA ASP A 206 24.44 2.12 8.92
C ASP A 206 23.90 2.61 10.28
N MET A 207 22.58 2.67 10.52
CA MET A 207 22.04 3.20 11.79
C MET A 207 22.32 2.30 13.00
N GLU A 208 22.20 0.97 12.86
CA GLU A 208 22.51 0.02 13.95
C GLU A 208 24.00 -0.01 14.28
N THR A 209 24.85 0.13 13.27
CA THR A 209 26.31 0.09 13.43
C THR A 209 26.83 1.30 14.19
N VAL A 210 26.22 2.48 13.98
CA VAL A 210 26.62 3.73 14.66
C VAL A 210 26.00 3.83 16.07
N LEU A 211 24.72 3.49 16.24
CA LEU A 211 24.09 3.47 17.57
C LEU A 211 24.70 2.39 18.48
N GLY A 212 25.00 1.21 17.93
CA GLY A 212 25.64 0.09 18.65
C GLY A 212 27.05 0.39 19.17
N ARG A 213 27.82 1.26 18.50
CA ARG A 213 29.19 1.61 18.89
C ARG A 213 29.29 2.60 20.06
N GLN A 214 28.22 3.36 20.36
CA GLN A 214 28.21 4.31 21.49
C GLN A 214 27.64 3.72 22.79
N HIS A 215 27.20 2.47 22.78
CA HIS A 215 26.57 1.82 23.93
C HIS A 215 27.59 1.24 24.92
N HIS A 216 28.11 2.09 25.80
CA HIS A 216 28.55 1.60 27.11
C HIS A 216 28.11 2.42 28.32
N ASP A 217 27.44 3.56 28.16
CA ASP A 217 26.87 4.21 29.34
C ASP A 217 25.78 5.21 28.96
N ARG A 218 24.66 5.16 29.71
CA ARG A 218 23.53 6.12 29.78
C ARG A 218 22.34 5.81 28.86
N GLY A 219 21.19 5.66 29.51
CA GLY A 219 19.96 5.09 28.95
C GLY A 219 18.93 6.08 28.40
N VAL A 220 17.76 5.49 28.09
CA VAL A 220 16.50 6.08 27.58
C VAL A 220 16.36 6.16 26.04
N VAL A 221 16.73 5.10 25.33
CA VAL A 221 16.25 4.83 23.97
C VAL A 221 15.02 3.91 24.07
N HIS A 222 13.85 4.33 23.57
CA HIS A 222 12.64 3.50 23.50
C HIS A 222 12.45 3.01 22.07
N ARG A 223 12.92 1.79 21.82
CA ARG A 223 12.85 1.15 20.52
C ARG A 223 11.43 0.61 20.29
N ILE A 224 10.65 1.21 19.39
CA ILE A 224 9.42 0.57 18.89
C ILE A 224 9.84 -0.37 17.77
N LEU A 225 9.86 -1.67 18.07
CA LEU A 225 10.08 -2.70 17.08
C LEU A 225 8.73 -2.99 16.41
N LEU A 226 8.60 -2.74 15.10
CA LEU A 226 7.36 -3.10 14.37
C LEU A 226 7.03 -4.58 14.51
N GLN A 227 8.04 -5.42 14.75
CA GLN A 227 7.84 -6.84 15.04
C GLN A 227 6.96 -7.08 16.27
N ASP A 228 7.07 -6.22 17.29
CA ASP A 228 6.29 -6.31 18.52
C ASP A 228 4.90 -5.68 18.32
N GLU A 229 4.83 -4.51 17.70
CA GLU A 229 3.56 -3.80 17.44
C GLU A 229 2.62 -4.60 16.52
N ASN A 230 3.17 -5.16 15.44
CA ASN A 230 2.37 -5.91 14.47
C ASN A 230 2.20 -7.39 14.85
N HIS A 231 2.73 -7.83 16.00
CA HIS A 231 2.77 -9.25 16.37
C HIS A 231 1.39 -9.91 16.34
N SER A 232 0.40 -9.30 17.00
CA SER A 232 -0.97 -9.84 17.06
C SER A 232 -1.63 -9.92 15.68
N THR A 233 -1.43 -8.89 14.85
CA THR A 233 -1.94 -8.85 13.48
C THR A 233 -1.30 -9.91 12.62
N ILE A 234 0.03 -10.05 12.68
CA ILE A 234 0.78 -11.07 11.96
C ILE A 234 0.32 -12.47 12.37
N CYS A 235 0.18 -12.75 13.67
CA CYS A 235 -0.35 -14.03 14.16
C CYS A 235 -1.72 -14.34 13.55
N THR A 236 -2.63 -13.37 13.55
CA THR A 236 -3.97 -13.53 12.97
C THR A 236 -3.90 -13.83 11.47
N ILE A 237 -3.09 -13.10 10.71
CA ILE A 237 -2.94 -13.31 9.25
C ILE A 237 -2.33 -14.69 8.97
N VAL A 238 -1.30 -15.08 9.71
CA VAL A 238 -0.67 -16.40 9.57
C VAL A 238 -1.69 -17.51 9.86
N GLU A 239 -2.51 -17.39 10.91
CA GLU A 239 -3.54 -18.38 11.20
C GLU A 239 -4.56 -18.55 10.07
N HIS A 240 -5.02 -17.45 9.48
CA HIS A 240 -5.95 -17.50 8.34
C HIS A 240 -5.28 -18.07 7.08
N GLY A 241 -4.07 -17.62 6.77
CA GLY A 241 -3.30 -18.11 5.63
C GLY A 241 -2.97 -19.60 5.72
N ILE A 242 -2.64 -20.10 6.91
CA ILE A 242 -2.40 -21.54 7.14
C ILE A 242 -3.67 -22.36 6.92
N LYS A 243 -4.86 -21.83 7.28
CA LYS A 243 -6.14 -22.49 6.96
C LYS A 243 -6.38 -22.56 5.44
N ALA A 244 -6.08 -21.50 4.71
CA ALA A 244 -6.20 -21.49 3.24
C ALA A 244 -5.20 -22.46 2.59
N LEU A 245 -3.93 -22.41 3.00
CA LEU A 245 -2.89 -23.34 2.53
C LEU A 245 -3.23 -24.80 2.85
N ARG A 246 -3.83 -25.08 4.02
CA ARG A 246 -4.34 -26.41 4.36
C ARG A 246 -5.37 -26.91 3.35
N LYS A 247 -6.25 -26.04 2.83
CA LYS A 247 -7.22 -26.42 1.79
C LYS A 247 -6.54 -26.66 0.44
N ALA A 248 -5.59 -25.79 0.07
CA ALA A 248 -4.86 -25.88 -1.20
C ALA A 248 -3.99 -27.14 -1.30
N VAL A 249 -3.33 -27.53 -0.21
CA VAL A 249 -2.48 -28.72 -0.16
C VAL A 249 -3.36 -29.98 -0.11
N ARG A 250 -3.67 -30.55 -1.28
CA ARG A 250 -4.44 -31.80 -1.40
C ARG A 250 -3.66 -32.97 -0.77
N SER A 251 -4.32 -33.72 0.11
CA SER A 251 -3.80 -35.02 0.58
C SER A 251 -3.85 -36.01 -0.57
N HIS A 252 -2.70 -36.59 -0.94
CA HIS A 252 -2.61 -37.60 -1.99
C HIS A 252 -3.49 -38.81 -1.63
N SER A 253 -4.55 -39.06 -2.39
CA SER A 253 -5.12 -40.40 -2.50
C SER A 253 -4.30 -41.15 -3.54
N ASP A 254 -3.45 -42.08 -3.10
CA ASP A 254 -2.83 -43.05 -4.01
C ASP A 254 -3.94 -43.86 -4.68
N ASP A 255 -4.25 -43.56 -5.93
CA ASP A 255 -4.98 -44.45 -6.83
C ASP A 255 -4.02 -45.52 -7.35
N THR A 256 -3.39 -46.25 -6.41
CA THR A 256 -2.81 -47.55 -6.74
C THR A 256 -3.99 -48.51 -6.66
N GLY A 257 -4.42 -49.05 -7.80
CA GLY A 257 -5.61 -49.90 -7.98
C GLY A 257 -5.63 -51.23 -7.21
N ARG A 258 -5.11 -51.27 -5.98
CA ARG A 258 -5.28 -52.32 -4.98
C ARG A 258 -5.96 -51.73 -3.75
N VAL A 259 -7.22 -52.11 -3.55
CA VAL A 259 -8.00 -51.77 -2.35
C VAL A 259 -7.26 -52.31 -1.11
N PRO A 260 -6.68 -51.45 -0.25
CA PRO A 260 -6.11 -51.88 1.02
C PRO A 260 -7.24 -52.28 1.96
N SER A 261 -6.97 -53.12 2.97
CA SER A 261 -7.95 -53.33 4.04
C SER A 261 -8.32 -52.00 4.71
N VAL A 262 -9.59 -51.83 5.09
CA VAL A 262 -10.13 -50.59 5.69
C VAL A 262 -9.23 -50.05 6.82
N SER A 263 -8.67 -50.93 7.65
CA SER A 263 -7.75 -50.56 8.73
C SER A 263 -6.41 -49.97 8.25
N ARG A 264 -5.85 -50.44 7.13
CA ARG A 264 -4.62 -49.88 6.53
C ARG A 264 -4.89 -48.52 5.89
N GLN A 265 -6.06 -48.33 5.30
CA GLN A 265 -6.48 -47.07 4.69
C GLN A 265 -6.68 -45.97 5.75
N ILE A 266 -7.34 -46.30 6.87
CA ILE A 266 -7.50 -45.39 8.02
C ILE A 266 -6.13 -45.01 8.62
N HIS A 267 -5.23 -45.99 8.81
CA HIS A 267 -3.90 -45.71 9.35
C HIS A 267 -3.05 -44.83 8.41
N PHE A 268 -3.11 -45.08 7.11
CA PHE A 268 -2.42 -44.28 6.10
C PHE A 268 -2.95 -42.84 6.04
N GLN A 269 -4.27 -42.65 6.02
CA GLN A 269 -4.90 -41.33 6.04
C GLN A 269 -4.53 -40.54 7.30
N ARG A 270 -4.54 -41.19 8.47
CA ARG A 270 -4.15 -40.56 9.73
C ARG A 270 -2.67 -40.14 9.73
N LYS A 271 -1.78 -40.97 9.19
CA LYS A 271 -0.35 -40.66 9.05
C LYS A 271 -0.09 -39.52 8.06
N GLN A 272 -0.83 -39.45 6.96
CA GLN A 272 -0.76 -38.32 6.02
C GLN A 272 -1.29 -37.03 6.64
N SER A 273 -2.41 -37.08 7.37
CA SER A 273 -2.94 -35.92 8.09
C SER A 273 -1.94 -35.38 9.11
N GLN A 274 -1.31 -36.26 9.89
CA GLN A 274 -0.29 -35.84 10.86
C GLN A 274 0.91 -35.16 10.18
N LYS A 275 1.43 -35.73 9.09
CA LYS A 275 2.54 -35.11 8.34
C LYS A 275 2.16 -33.75 7.77
N LYS A 276 0.90 -33.58 7.33
CA LYS A 276 0.38 -32.32 6.84
C LYS A 276 0.33 -31.27 7.95
N ASP A 277 -0.15 -31.64 9.13
CA ASP A 277 -0.20 -30.74 10.28
C ASP A 277 1.20 -30.34 10.77
N GLU A 278 2.15 -31.28 10.81
CA GLU A 278 3.56 -30.99 11.12
C GLU A 278 4.20 -30.04 10.10
N PHE A 279 3.91 -30.22 8.81
CA PHE A 279 4.36 -29.32 7.74
C PHE A 279 3.78 -27.91 7.90
N LEU A 280 2.47 -27.78 8.11
CA LEU A 280 1.81 -26.49 8.31
C LEU A 280 2.34 -25.76 9.56
N ALA A 281 2.61 -26.50 10.64
CA ALA A 281 3.22 -25.94 11.86
C ALA A 281 4.63 -25.39 11.59
N ARG A 282 5.43 -26.05 10.74
CA ARG A 282 6.76 -25.54 10.33
C ARG A 282 6.66 -24.27 9.49
N ILE A 283 5.70 -24.19 8.57
CA ILE A 283 5.46 -22.96 7.79
C ILE A 283 5.01 -21.83 8.72
N GLN A 284 4.07 -22.09 9.62
CA GLN A 284 3.60 -21.11 10.60
C GLN A 284 4.76 -20.56 11.43
N ALA A 285 5.60 -21.42 11.99
CA ALA A 285 6.77 -21.01 12.77
C ALA A 285 7.78 -20.21 11.92
N TYR A 286 8.01 -20.60 10.67
CA TYR A 286 8.90 -19.87 9.77
C TYR A 286 8.40 -18.45 9.52
N LEU A 287 7.12 -18.28 9.19
CA LEU A 287 6.52 -16.97 8.93
C LEU A 287 6.61 -16.05 10.15
N LEU A 288 6.25 -16.54 11.34
CA LEU A 288 6.30 -15.74 12.56
C LEU A 288 7.73 -15.29 12.91
N ASN A 289 8.73 -16.13 12.66
CA ASN A 289 10.13 -15.83 12.97
C ASN A 289 10.80 -14.89 11.96
N HIS A 290 10.32 -14.84 10.71
CA HIS A 290 10.95 -14.07 9.63
C HIS A 290 10.13 -12.86 9.16
N ALA A 291 8.92 -12.66 9.71
CA ALA A 291 8.08 -11.53 9.32
C ALA A 291 8.70 -10.17 9.62
N ASN A 292 9.53 -10.04 10.65
CA ASN A 292 10.19 -8.79 11.07
C ASN A 292 9.22 -7.58 11.19
N GLY A 293 7.96 -7.84 11.53
CA GLY A 293 6.91 -6.82 11.60
C GLY A 293 6.29 -6.41 10.26
N VAL A 294 6.69 -7.00 9.14
CA VAL A 294 6.21 -6.63 7.80
C VAL A 294 5.00 -7.48 7.39
N VAL A 295 3.80 -6.96 7.66
CA VAL A 295 2.52 -7.64 7.35
C VAL A 295 2.40 -8.02 5.87
N LEU A 296 2.73 -7.10 4.97
CA LEU A 296 2.65 -7.33 3.51
C LEU A 296 3.53 -8.51 3.05
N TRP A 297 4.70 -8.68 3.66
CA TRP A 297 5.58 -9.80 3.33
C TRP A 297 4.93 -11.13 3.71
N VAL A 298 4.28 -11.20 4.88
CA VAL A 298 3.58 -12.41 5.34
C VAL A 298 2.44 -12.77 4.37
N VAL A 299 1.63 -11.78 3.98
CA VAL A 299 0.54 -11.97 3.02
C VAL A 299 1.08 -12.44 1.67
N ALA A 300 2.10 -11.77 1.14
CA ALA A 300 2.73 -12.10 -0.13
C ALA A 300 3.29 -13.54 -0.13
N VAL A 301 4.02 -13.92 0.92
CA VAL A 301 4.58 -15.28 1.03
C VAL A 301 3.48 -16.33 1.15
N LEU A 302 2.42 -16.10 1.93
CA LEU A 302 1.29 -17.01 2.05
C LEU A 302 0.61 -17.25 0.70
N ASN A 303 0.34 -16.18 -0.04
CA ASN A 303 -0.30 -16.27 -1.36
C ASN A 303 0.61 -16.96 -2.39
N LEU A 304 1.92 -16.69 -2.39
CA LEU A 304 2.89 -17.41 -3.23
C LEU A 304 2.93 -18.90 -2.90
N MET A 305 2.87 -19.26 -1.62
CA MET A 305 2.85 -20.65 -1.16
C MET A 305 1.55 -21.35 -1.52
N GLU A 306 0.40 -20.68 -1.40
CA GLU A 306 -0.89 -21.20 -1.81
C GLU A 306 -0.93 -21.41 -3.34
N SER A 307 -0.48 -20.42 -4.10
CA SER A 307 -0.35 -20.46 -5.55
C SER A 307 0.51 -21.65 -6.00
N ALA A 308 1.65 -21.87 -5.34
CA ALA A 308 2.51 -23.03 -5.59
C ALA A 308 1.79 -24.35 -5.26
N ALA A 309 1.13 -24.45 -4.11
CA ALA A 309 0.40 -25.65 -3.69
C ALA A 309 -0.74 -26.04 -4.66
N ARG A 310 -1.34 -25.06 -5.36
CA ARG A 310 -2.42 -25.30 -6.34
C ARG A 310 -1.94 -25.76 -7.72
N LYS A 311 -0.74 -25.36 -8.15
CA LYS A 311 -0.27 -25.50 -9.54
C LYS A 311 0.42 -26.83 -9.87
N ALA A 312 1.08 -27.47 -8.90
CA ALA A 312 1.93 -28.62 -9.19
C ALA A 312 1.84 -29.73 -8.13
N MET A 313 2.29 -30.93 -8.52
CA MET A 313 2.52 -32.08 -7.63
C MET A 313 3.78 -31.81 -6.76
N HIS A 314 3.70 -30.82 -5.87
CA HIS A 314 4.76 -30.53 -4.92
C HIS A 314 4.64 -31.45 -3.71
N THR A 315 5.77 -32.05 -3.32
CA THR A 315 5.88 -32.67 -2.00
C THR A 315 5.92 -31.58 -0.91
N PHE A 316 5.64 -31.95 0.33
CA PHE A 316 5.85 -31.04 1.46
C PHE A 316 7.29 -30.49 1.51
N ALA A 317 8.27 -31.29 1.11
CA ALA A 317 9.67 -30.87 1.05
C ALA A 317 9.93 -29.82 -0.03
N ASP A 318 9.28 -29.92 -1.20
CA ASP A 318 9.42 -28.93 -2.27
C ASP A 318 8.84 -27.58 -1.86
N LEU A 319 7.69 -27.57 -1.19
CA LEU A 319 7.07 -26.36 -0.65
C LEU A 319 7.95 -25.72 0.44
N GLU A 320 8.50 -26.51 1.36
CA GLU A 320 9.45 -25.98 2.36
C GLU A 320 10.73 -25.42 1.72
N ALA A 321 11.27 -26.10 0.71
CA ALA A 321 12.44 -25.62 -0.01
C ALA A 321 12.14 -24.32 -0.77
N LYS A 322 10.93 -24.19 -1.35
CA LYS A 322 10.47 -22.95 -1.98
C LYS A 322 10.37 -21.82 -0.98
N LEU A 323 9.73 -22.05 0.18
CA LEU A 323 9.61 -21.05 1.26
C LEU A 323 10.98 -20.52 1.70
N LYS A 324 11.95 -21.42 1.90
CA LYS A 324 13.31 -21.05 2.34
C LYS A 324 14.14 -20.29 1.29
N ARG A 325 13.74 -20.34 0.01
CA ARG A 325 14.39 -19.57 -1.07
C ARG A 325 13.84 -18.16 -1.20
N LEU A 326 12.66 -17.88 -0.64
CA LEU A 326 12.05 -16.56 -0.72
C LEU A 326 12.84 -15.57 0.12
N PRO A 327 13.19 -14.38 -0.42
CA PRO A 327 13.83 -13.32 0.35
C PRO A 327 12.95 -12.87 1.52
N VAL A 328 13.58 -12.50 2.63
CA VAL A 328 12.89 -12.00 3.83
C VAL A 328 12.53 -10.52 3.72
N GLU A 329 13.22 -9.78 2.83
CA GLU A 329 12.92 -8.40 2.53
C GLU A 329 11.81 -8.31 1.46
N LEU A 330 10.86 -7.39 1.66
CA LEU A 330 9.75 -7.17 0.72
C LEU A 330 10.22 -6.76 -0.68
N SER A 331 11.23 -5.89 -0.79
CA SER A 331 11.82 -5.51 -2.08
C SER A 331 12.59 -6.66 -2.74
N GLY A 332 13.26 -7.50 -1.93
CA GLY A 332 13.87 -8.75 -2.39
C GLY A 332 12.82 -9.70 -2.96
N LEU A 333 11.65 -9.79 -2.32
CA LEU A 333 10.55 -10.63 -2.77
C LEU A 333 9.97 -10.16 -4.12
N TYR A 334 9.81 -8.84 -4.32
CA TYR A 334 9.38 -8.29 -5.61
C TYR A 334 10.38 -8.62 -6.72
N ARG A 335 11.67 -8.38 -6.48
CA ARG A 335 12.73 -8.72 -7.44
C ARG A 335 12.74 -10.22 -7.76
N TYR A 336 12.66 -11.06 -6.73
CA TYR A 336 12.60 -12.51 -6.91
C TYR A 336 11.43 -12.92 -7.80
N HIS A 337 10.25 -12.33 -7.62
CA HIS A 337 9.09 -12.62 -8.47
C HIS A 337 9.29 -12.18 -9.92
N VAL A 338 9.80 -10.97 -10.15
CA VAL A 338 10.07 -10.47 -11.52
C VAL A 338 11.10 -11.35 -12.23
N GLU A 339 12.18 -11.73 -11.56
CA GLU A 339 13.18 -12.63 -12.13
C GLU A 339 12.62 -14.03 -12.40
N ASP A 340 11.77 -14.56 -11.51
CA ASP A 340 11.10 -15.85 -11.71
C ASP A 340 10.15 -15.83 -12.91
N LEU A 341 9.40 -14.74 -13.06
CA LEU A 341 8.53 -14.51 -14.22
C LEU A 341 9.34 -14.42 -15.52
N GLN A 342 10.42 -13.62 -15.55
CA GLN A 342 11.30 -13.51 -16.71
C GLN A 342 11.96 -14.84 -17.12
N ARG A 343 12.21 -15.73 -16.15
CA ARG A 343 12.79 -17.05 -16.41
C ARG A 343 11.79 -18.05 -17.01
N ARG A 344 10.50 -17.92 -16.71
CA ARG A 344 9.47 -18.91 -17.09
C ARG A 344 8.54 -18.48 -18.23
N SER A 345 8.44 -17.18 -18.49
CA SER A 345 7.52 -16.59 -19.48
C SER A 345 8.26 -16.11 -20.73
N ASP A 346 7.56 -16.12 -21.85
CA ASP A 346 8.04 -15.56 -23.11
C ASP A 346 7.82 -14.03 -23.19
N ALA A 347 8.32 -13.41 -24.26
CA ALA A 347 8.22 -11.96 -24.45
C ALA A 347 6.77 -11.47 -24.59
N GLU A 348 5.87 -12.27 -25.15
CA GLU A 348 4.48 -11.89 -25.35
C GLU A 348 3.71 -11.92 -24.01
N GLU A 349 3.93 -12.96 -23.20
CA GLU A 349 3.40 -13.05 -21.84
C GLU A 349 3.89 -11.88 -20.98
N LEU A 350 5.19 -11.56 -21.03
CA LEU A 350 5.76 -10.44 -20.27
C LEU A 350 5.14 -9.10 -20.67
N LEU A 351 4.84 -8.89 -21.97
CA LEU A 351 4.13 -7.70 -22.43
C LEU A 351 2.69 -7.66 -21.92
N LYS A 352 1.99 -8.80 -21.85
CA LYS A 352 0.65 -8.89 -21.24
C LYS A 352 0.69 -8.56 -19.74
N VAL A 353 1.69 -9.07 -19.01
CA VAL A 353 1.89 -8.73 -17.59
C VAL A 353 2.15 -7.24 -17.42
N ARG A 354 3.05 -6.68 -18.24
CA ARG A 354 3.35 -5.24 -18.23
C ARG A 354 2.09 -4.43 -18.51
N LYS A 355 1.30 -4.78 -19.54
CA LYS A 355 0.01 -4.14 -19.86
C LYS A 355 -0.96 -4.20 -18.68
N ALA A 356 -1.11 -5.37 -18.04
CA ALA A 356 -1.96 -5.52 -16.85
C ALA A 356 -1.52 -4.60 -15.71
N LEU A 357 -0.23 -4.57 -15.37
CA LEU A 357 0.31 -3.72 -14.31
C LEU A 357 0.15 -2.23 -14.63
N MET A 358 0.36 -1.81 -15.88
CA MET A 358 0.16 -0.43 -16.32
C MET A 358 -1.32 -0.02 -16.22
N PHE A 359 -2.25 -0.91 -16.56
CA PHE A 359 -3.69 -0.67 -16.37
C PHE A 359 -4.06 -0.50 -14.90
N ILE A 360 -3.60 -1.42 -14.05
CA ILE A 360 -3.87 -1.40 -12.60
C ILE A 360 -3.27 -0.13 -11.97
N SER A 361 -2.03 0.22 -12.32
CA SER A 361 -1.36 1.42 -11.81
C SER A 361 -2.00 2.71 -12.33
N GLY A 362 -2.22 2.81 -13.64
CA GLY A 362 -2.71 4.04 -14.28
C GLY A 362 -4.16 4.36 -13.93
N ALA A 363 -5.00 3.34 -13.69
CA ALA A 363 -6.35 3.52 -13.15
C ALA A 363 -6.34 4.35 -11.86
N ASN A 364 -5.40 4.02 -10.96
CA ASN A 364 -5.25 4.68 -9.68
C ASN A 364 -4.81 6.16 -9.85
N SER A 365 -3.91 6.42 -10.79
CA SER A 365 -3.48 7.78 -11.15
C SER A 365 -4.62 8.62 -11.75
N MET A 366 -5.56 7.99 -12.46
CA MET A 366 -6.79 8.61 -12.95
C MET A 366 -7.89 8.74 -11.89
N ARG A 367 -7.60 8.40 -10.62
CA ARG A 367 -8.54 8.43 -9.48
C ARG A 367 -9.77 7.54 -9.69
N ARG A 368 -9.63 6.45 -10.46
CA ARG A 368 -10.68 5.47 -10.72
C ARG A 368 -10.25 4.10 -10.21
N ARG A 369 -11.22 3.34 -9.68
CA ARG A 369 -10.99 1.95 -9.30
C ARG A 369 -11.21 1.05 -10.51
N LEU A 370 -10.23 0.21 -10.83
CA LEU A 370 -10.33 -0.77 -11.89
C LEU A 370 -10.99 -2.04 -11.36
N THR A 371 -12.05 -2.50 -12.01
CA THR A 371 -12.70 -3.78 -11.72
C THR A 371 -12.02 -4.94 -12.46
N LEU A 372 -12.18 -6.16 -11.95
CA LEU A 372 -11.68 -7.37 -12.63
C LEU A 372 -12.29 -7.53 -14.03
N GLY A 373 -13.57 -7.17 -14.20
CA GLY A 373 -14.27 -7.20 -15.48
C GLY A 373 -13.66 -6.24 -16.50
N GLU A 374 -13.40 -5.00 -16.09
CA GLU A 374 -12.75 -4.00 -16.94
C GLU A 374 -11.32 -4.44 -17.33
N LEU A 375 -10.54 -4.98 -16.37
CA LEU A 375 -9.19 -5.49 -16.68
C LEU A 375 -9.24 -6.69 -17.64
N TRP A 376 -10.21 -7.59 -17.48
CA TRP A 376 -10.38 -8.75 -18.36
C TRP A 376 -10.66 -8.33 -19.81
N ASP A 377 -11.55 -7.35 -20.02
CA ASP A 377 -11.81 -6.77 -21.34
C ASP A 377 -10.58 -6.00 -21.87
N ALA A 378 -9.87 -5.26 -21.02
CA ALA A 378 -8.70 -4.47 -21.42
C ALA A 378 -7.55 -5.33 -21.95
N LEU A 379 -7.36 -6.51 -21.35
CA LEU A 379 -6.35 -7.49 -21.77
C LEU A 379 -6.73 -8.23 -23.06
N ALA A 380 -8.02 -8.26 -23.41
CA ALA A 380 -8.53 -8.90 -24.62
C ALA A 380 -8.38 -8.03 -25.88
N ILE A 381 -8.12 -6.72 -25.73
CA ILE A 381 -8.00 -5.79 -26.86
C ILE A 381 -6.79 -6.16 -27.73
N PRO A 382 -7.01 -6.38 -29.05
CA PRO A 382 -5.96 -6.78 -29.97
C PRO A 382 -4.94 -5.66 -30.18
N SER A 383 -3.67 -6.02 -30.37
CA SER A 383 -2.59 -5.08 -30.71
C SER A 383 -2.62 -4.62 -32.18
N GLY A 384 -3.24 -5.39 -33.07
CA GLY A 384 -3.38 -5.10 -34.51
C GLY A 384 -4.81 -4.75 -34.88
N LEU A 385 -5.17 -3.45 -34.80
CA LEU A 385 -6.53 -2.98 -35.02
C LEU A 385 -7.02 -3.22 -36.47
N GLU A 386 -6.16 -3.01 -37.47
CA GLU A 386 -6.53 -3.17 -38.88
C GLU A 386 -6.92 -4.61 -39.26
N GLU A 387 -6.29 -5.61 -38.65
CA GLU A 387 -6.63 -7.02 -38.86
C GLU A 387 -7.85 -7.41 -38.04
N ALA A 388 -7.97 -6.89 -36.82
CA ALA A 388 -9.11 -7.11 -35.94
C ALA A 388 -10.42 -6.62 -36.57
N LEU A 389 -10.43 -5.41 -37.17
CA LEU A 389 -11.61 -4.84 -37.81
C LEU A 389 -12.08 -5.62 -39.06
N LYS A 390 -11.20 -6.45 -39.66
CA LYS A 390 -11.54 -7.32 -40.80
C LYS A 390 -12.09 -8.69 -40.36
N SER A 391 -12.14 -8.96 -39.05
CA SER A 391 -12.66 -10.21 -38.51
C SER A 391 -14.16 -10.35 -38.73
N ASN A 392 -14.64 -11.58 -38.87
CA ASN A 392 -16.07 -11.88 -38.88
C ASN A 392 -16.65 -12.10 -37.47
N GLN A 393 -15.79 -12.25 -36.46
CA GLN A 393 -16.17 -12.47 -35.05
C GLN A 393 -15.61 -11.32 -34.20
N ASP A 394 -16.26 -11.02 -33.08
CA ASP A 394 -15.85 -9.94 -32.18
C ASP A 394 -14.40 -10.15 -31.70
N PRO A 395 -13.46 -9.26 -32.06
CA PRO A 395 -12.05 -9.40 -31.68
C PRO A 395 -11.82 -9.41 -30.17
N ILE A 396 -12.66 -8.73 -29.38
CA ILE A 396 -12.58 -8.72 -27.92
C ILE A 396 -13.04 -10.09 -27.39
N GLU A 397 -14.13 -10.65 -27.94
CA GLU A 397 -14.56 -12.00 -27.56
C GLU A 397 -13.52 -13.08 -27.88
N LEU A 398 -12.86 -12.97 -29.03
CA LEU A 398 -11.76 -13.86 -29.42
C LEU A 398 -10.53 -13.70 -28.53
N GLY A 399 -10.24 -12.47 -28.09
CA GLY A 399 -9.07 -12.15 -27.25
C GLY A 399 -9.28 -12.43 -25.76
N ARG A 400 -10.52 -12.64 -25.31
CA ARG A 400 -10.84 -12.88 -23.90
C ARG A 400 -10.18 -14.15 -23.39
N ILE A 401 -9.55 -14.03 -22.23
CA ILE A 401 -8.96 -15.17 -21.52
C ILE A 401 -10.11 -16.10 -21.09
N HIS A 402 -10.07 -17.36 -21.53
CA HIS A 402 -11.04 -18.37 -21.10
C HIS A 402 -10.92 -18.65 -19.59
N ILE A 403 -12.03 -18.50 -18.88
CA ILE A 403 -12.16 -18.72 -17.44
C ILE A 403 -13.44 -19.49 -17.13
N ALA A 404 -13.37 -20.44 -16.19
CA ALA A 404 -14.54 -21.13 -15.64
C ALA A 404 -15.16 -20.36 -14.46
N SER A 405 -14.41 -19.44 -13.84
CA SER A 405 -14.87 -18.55 -12.75
C SER A 405 -13.96 -17.32 -12.63
N TRP A 406 -14.46 -16.25 -12.02
CA TRP A 406 -13.64 -15.08 -11.67
C TRP A 406 -12.50 -15.40 -10.70
N ARG A 407 -12.67 -16.42 -9.86
CA ARG A 407 -11.59 -16.95 -9.02
C ARG A 407 -10.46 -17.57 -9.85
N GLU A 408 -10.79 -18.25 -10.95
CA GLU A 408 -9.77 -18.73 -11.89
C GLU A 408 -9.04 -17.57 -12.56
N PHE A 409 -9.78 -16.53 -12.98
CA PHE A 409 -9.18 -15.32 -13.55
C PHE A 409 -8.19 -14.68 -12.58
N TRP A 410 -8.59 -14.50 -11.32
CA TRP A 410 -7.72 -13.96 -10.28
C TRP A 410 -6.44 -14.78 -10.11
N TRP A 411 -6.53 -16.11 -10.03
CA TRP A 411 -5.33 -16.94 -9.88
C TRP A 411 -4.42 -16.95 -11.10
N LYS A 412 -4.96 -16.77 -12.31
CA LYS A 412 -4.16 -16.54 -13.53
C LYS A 412 -3.45 -15.19 -13.47
N LEU A 413 -4.16 -14.13 -13.07
CA LEU A 413 -3.58 -12.80 -12.90
C LEU A 413 -2.51 -12.80 -11.81
N TYR A 414 -2.79 -13.40 -10.65
CA TYR A 414 -1.84 -13.53 -9.54
C TYR A 414 -0.67 -14.46 -9.88
N ASP A 415 -0.82 -15.43 -10.78
CA ASP A 415 0.33 -16.17 -11.29
C ASP A 415 1.32 -15.21 -11.97
N LEU A 416 0.82 -14.40 -12.89
CA LEU A 416 1.61 -13.50 -13.71
C LEU A 416 2.18 -12.34 -12.88
N CYS A 417 1.31 -11.61 -12.20
CA CYS A 417 1.66 -10.40 -11.45
C CYS A 417 2.20 -10.70 -10.05
N GLY A 418 1.89 -11.85 -9.46
CA GLY A 418 2.40 -12.27 -8.15
C GLY A 418 2.03 -11.31 -7.02
N PRO A 419 2.93 -11.05 -6.07
CA PRO A 419 2.67 -10.23 -4.89
C PRO A 419 2.62 -8.72 -5.21
N LEU A 420 2.61 -8.35 -6.49
CA LEU A 420 2.52 -6.96 -6.94
C LEU A 420 1.07 -6.46 -6.99
N VAL A 421 0.09 -7.37 -7.04
CA VAL A 421 -1.34 -7.03 -7.18
C VAL A 421 -2.18 -7.74 -6.13
N GLU A 422 -3.30 -7.11 -5.77
CA GLU A 422 -4.32 -7.68 -4.88
C GLU A 422 -5.74 -7.41 -5.40
N VAL A 423 -6.70 -8.22 -4.94
CA VAL A 423 -8.12 -8.01 -5.17
C VAL A 423 -8.78 -7.56 -3.88
N VAL A 424 -9.65 -6.56 -4.02
CA VAL A 424 -10.32 -5.88 -2.93
C VAL A 424 -11.81 -5.83 -3.22
N SER A 425 -12.61 -6.27 -2.26
CA SER A 425 -14.06 -6.11 -2.29
C SER A 425 -14.47 -4.86 -1.52
N LEU A 426 -15.52 -4.18 -2.00
CA LEU A 426 -16.14 -3.08 -1.28
C LEU A 426 -17.26 -3.61 -0.40
N SER A 427 -17.04 -3.60 0.91
CA SER A 427 -18.08 -3.85 1.92
C SER A 427 -18.22 -2.62 2.80
N GLU A 428 -19.43 -2.06 2.90
CA GLU A 428 -19.75 -0.96 3.82
C GLU A 428 -18.84 0.29 3.71
N GLY A 429 -18.34 0.60 2.51
CA GLY A 429 -17.49 1.77 2.27
C GLY A 429 -16.02 1.60 2.64
N ALA A 430 -15.61 0.42 3.13
CA ALA A 430 -14.21 0.06 3.39
C ALA A 430 -13.67 -0.92 2.33
N THR A 431 -12.39 -0.77 1.99
CA THR A 431 -11.63 -1.70 1.15
C THR A 431 -11.13 -2.86 1.99
N CYS A 432 -11.64 -4.07 1.74
CA CYS A 432 -11.16 -5.28 2.40
C CYS A 432 -10.42 -6.15 1.37
N PRO A 433 -9.14 -6.48 1.60
CA PRO A 433 -8.46 -7.46 0.76
C PRO A 433 -9.19 -8.80 0.88
N VAL A 434 -9.47 -9.42 -0.27
CA VAL A 434 -10.19 -10.69 -0.31
C VAL A 434 -9.23 -11.81 0.08
N TYR A 435 -9.39 -12.36 1.28
CA TYR A 435 -8.53 -13.43 1.78
C TYR A 435 -9.19 -14.80 1.64
N GLY A 436 -8.51 -15.74 0.98
CA GLY A 436 -8.86 -17.16 1.03
C GLY A 436 -10.01 -17.61 0.12
N ASP A 437 -11.19 -17.89 0.69
CA ASP A 437 -12.27 -18.66 0.03
C ASP A 437 -13.55 -17.84 -0.27
N GLU A 438 -13.45 -16.52 -0.18
CA GLU A 438 -14.53 -15.61 -0.55
C GLU A 438 -14.77 -15.63 -2.07
N ASP A 439 -16.03 -15.42 -2.45
CA ASP A 439 -16.46 -15.37 -3.85
C ASP A 439 -15.94 -14.09 -4.49
N ILE A 440 -15.15 -14.24 -5.55
CA ILE A 440 -14.66 -13.14 -6.38
C ILE A 440 -15.64 -12.96 -7.54
N ASP A 441 -16.00 -11.72 -7.82
CA ASP A 441 -16.95 -11.30 -8.85
C ASP A 441 -16.30 -10.28 -9.82
N ALA A 442 -16.90 -10.08 -10.99
CA ALA A 442 -16.44 -9.15 -12.02
C ALA A 442 -16.29 -7.70 -11.49
N LYS A 443 -17.12 -7.34 -10.51
CA LYS A 443 -17.19 -6.01 -9.90
C LYS A 443 -16.15 -5.76 -8.82
N ASP A 444 -15.47 -6.81 -8.35
CA ASP A 444 -14.40 -6.63 -7.38
C ASP A 444 -13.25 -5.86 -8.01
N HIS A 445 -12.55 -5.09 -7.19
CA HIS A 445 -11.51 -4.20 -7.66
C HIS A 445 -10.15 -4.86 -7.60
N VAL A 446 -9.31 -4.55 -8.58
CA VAL A 446 -7.91 -4.95 -8.61
C VAL A 446 -7.05 -3.71 -8.46
N GLN A 447 -6.07 -3.78 -7.56
CA GLN A 447 -5.12 -2.70 -7.31
C GLN A 447 -3.71 -3.27 -7.15
N LEU A 448 -2.70 -2.39 -7.20
CA LEU A 448 -1.37 -2.77 -6.75
C LEU A 448 -1.45 -3.11 -5.26
N SER A 449 -0.79 -4.20 -4.82
CA SER A 449 -0.86 -4.65 -3.43
C SER A 449 -0.42 -3.58 -2.43
N HIS A 450 0.43 -2.65 -2.88
CA HIS A 450 0.90 -1.56 -2.05
C HIS A 450 1.61 -0.49 -2.87
N ARG A 451 1.75 0.72 -2.32
CA ARG A 451 2.55 1.80 -2.93
C ARG A 451 4.01 1.42 -3.21
N THR A 452 4.60 0.60 -2.34
CA THR A 452 5.98 0.11 -2.53
C THR A 452 6.17 -0.72 -3.80
N VAL A 453 5.08 -1.26 -4.36
CA VAL A 453 5.09 -1.90 -5.67
C VAL A 453 5.20 -0.86 -6.79
N GLN A 454 4.49 0.25 -6.68
CA GLN A 454 4.58 1.36 -7.64
C GLN A 454 6.00 1.92 -7.68
N ASP A 455 6.61 2.17 -6.51
CA ASP A 455 8.01 2.62 -6.41
C ASP A 455 8.98 1.62 -7.07
N PHE A 456 8.74 0.33 -6.87
CA PHE A 456 9.52 -0.73 -7.48
C PHE A 456 9.36 -0.78 -9.01
N LEU A 457 8.15 -0.62 -9.52
CA LEU A 457 7.87 -0.62 -10.97
C LEU A 457 8.37 0.65 -11.66
N ALA A 458 8.49 1.77 -10.95
CA ALA A 458 9.07 3.01 -11.48
C ALA A 458 10.60 2.91 -11.70
N ASP A 459 11.27 1.99 -10.99
CA ASP A 459 12.72 1.80 -11.08
C ASP A 459 13.10 0.78 -12.17
N ARG A 460 13.68 1.30 -13.26
CA ARG A 460 14.09 0.49 -14.41
C ARG A 460 15.24 -0.47 -14.11
N GLU A 461 16.08 -0.20 -13.11
CA GLU A 461 17.17 -1.11 -12.75
C GLU A 461 16.64 -2.36 -12.04
N THR A 462 15.58 -2.22 -11.25
CA THR A 462 15.06 -3.31 -10.40
C THR A 462 13.88 -4.05 -11.01
N ALA A 463 12.95 -3.37 -11.69
CA ALA A 463 11.80 -4.00 -12.34
C ALA A 463 12.06 -4.44 -13.81
N GLY A 464 13.15 -3.99 -14.43
CA GLY A 464 13.57 -4.42 -15.77
C GLY A 464 12.48 -4.23 -16.83
N ILE A 465 12.09 -5.29 -17.52
CA ILE A 465 11.07 -5.24 -18.59
C ILE A 465 9.68 -4.82 -18.09
N LEU A 466 9.39 -5.00 -16.80
CA LEU A 466 8.12 -4.60 -16.21
C LEU A 466 8.11 -3.14 -15.76
N ALA A 467 9.25 -2.44 -15.86
CA ALA A 467 9.35 -1.07 -15.37
C ALA A 467 8.62 -0.06 -16.26
N PHE A 468 7.83 0.81 -15.64
CA PHE A 468 7.12 1.90 -16.30
C PHE A 468 6.88 3.07 -15.35
N ASP A 469 6.65 4.25 -15.91
CA ASP A 469 6.21 5.43 -15.14
C ASP A 469 4.71 5.71 -15.32
N ASP A 470 4.17 6.61 -14.49
CA ASP A 470 2.75 6.96 -14.52
C ASP A 470 2.31 7.58 -15.86
N THR A 471 3.24 8.23 -16.59
CA THR A 471 2.94 8.84 -17.89
C THR A 471 2.80 7.76 -18.97
N GLU A 472 3.70 6.78 -18.98
CA GLU A 472 3.60 5.60 -19.84
C GLU A 472 2.30 4.84 -19.57
N ALA A 473 1.94 4.64 -18.30
CA ALA A 473 0.70 3.97 -17.91
C ALA A 473 -0.55 4.73 -18.38
N ALA A 474 -0.60 6.05 -18.17
CA ALA A 474 -1.72 6.88 -18.61
C ALA A 474 -1.88 6.90 -20.14
N SER A 475 -0.77 7.02 -20.87
CA SER A 475 -0.80 7.00 -22.34
C SER A 475 -1.28 5.65 -22.89
N LEU A 476 -0.88 4.54 -22.26
CA LEU A 476 -1.33 3.21 -22.66
C LEU A 476 -2.83 3.04 -22.45
N ILE A 477 -3.37 3.46 -21.30
CA ILE A 477 -4.80 3.39 -21.01
C ILE A 477 -5.57 4.20 -22.05
N GLN A 478 -5.17 5.45 -22.30
CA GLN A 478 -5.84 6.31 -23.27
C GLN A 478 -5.87 5.68 -24.67
N GLN A 479 -4.73 5.17 -25.15
CA GLN A 479 -4.66 4.49 -26.44
C GLN A 479 -5.55 3.25 -26.47
N THR A 480 -5.48 2.43 -25.42
CA THR A 480 -6.23 1.17 -25.35
C THR A 480 -7.74 1.41 -25.28
N LEU A 481 -8.20 2.47 -24.61
CA LEU A 481 -9.62 2.86 -24.58
C LEU A 481 -10.09 3.35 -25.96
N GLN A 482 -9.24 4.07 -26.69
CA GLN A 482 -9.53 4.49 -28.07
C GLN A 482 -9.62 3.28 -29.01
N ASP A 483 -8.70 2.33 -28.87
CA ASP A 483 -8.72 1.08 -29.64
C ASP A 483 -9.98 0.27 -29.31
N TYR A 484 -10.33 0.15 -28.03
CA TYR A 484 -11.55 -0.51 -27.58
C TYR A 484 -12.81 0.13 -28.19
N ALA A 485 -12.92 1.45 -28.13
CA ALA A 485 -14.04 2.18 -28.73
C ALA A 485 -14.13 1.95 -30.25
N THR A 486 -12.98 1.87 -30.93
CA THR A 486 -12.93 1.60 -32.37
C THR A 486 -13.32 0.16 -32.70
N VAL A 487 -12.99 -0.82 -31.85
CA VAL A 487 -13.44 -2.21 -32.06
C VAL A 487 -14.94 -2.34 -31.81
N VAL A 488 -15.45 -1.75 -30.72
CA VAL A 488 -16.85 -1.84 -30.32
C VAL A 488 -17.79 -1.03 -31.22
N MET A 489 -17.32 0.12 -31.71
CA MET A 489 -18.03 0.98 -32.66
C MET A 489 -17.14 1.24 -33.88
N PRO A 490 -17.03 0.26 -34.79
CA PRO A 490 -16.15 0.38 -35.95
C PRO A 490 -16.65 1.48 -36.91
N PRO A 491 -15.73 2.18 -37.57
CA PRO A 491 -16.09 3.25 -38.51
C PRO A 491 -16.79 2.72 -39.77
N ASP A 492 -16.51 1.47 -40.14
CA ASP A 492 -17.11 0.75 -41.26
C ASP A 492 -17.99 -0.41 -40.75
N GLU A 493 -18.96 -0.84 -41.56
CA GLU A 493 -19.79 -2.01 -41.21
C GLU A 493 -18.95 -3.28 -41.06
N THR A 494 -19.10 -3.96 -39.93
CA THR A 494 -18.45 -5.25 -39.65
C THR A 494 -19.50 -6.31 -39.36
N GLN A 495 -19.17 -7.58 -39.60
CA GLN A 495 -20.10 -8.69 -39.36
C GLN A 495 -20.36 -8.97 -37.87
N TYR A 496 -19.45 -8.54 -37.00
CA TYR A 496 -19.54 -8.77 -35.56
C TYR A 496 -20.23 -7.62 -34.81
N CYS A 497 -20.31 -6.42 -35.40
CA CYS A 497 -21.04 -5.31 -34.81
C CYS A 497 -22.55 -5.53 -34.99
N ALA A 498 -23.20 -5.99 -33.92
CA ALA A 498 -24.64 -6.30 -33.92
C ALA A 498 -25.53 -5.05 -34.07
N PHE A 499 -25.00 -3.86 -33.78
CA PHE A 499 -25.73 -2.61 -33.93
C PHE A 499 -25.52 -2.00 -35.32
N THR A 500 -26.60 -1.97 -36.11
CA THR A 500 -26.69 -1.19 -37.36
C THR A 500 -27.92 -0.26 -37.26
N PRO A 501 -27.79 1.07 -37.40
CA PRO A 501 -28.93 1.96 -37.41
C PRO A 501 -29.83 1.63 -38.61
N LYS A 502 -31.05 1.14 -38.36
CA LYS A 502 -32.01 0.84 -39.43
C LYS A 502 -32.57 2.14 -39.99
N GLU A 503 -32.37 2.43 -41.27
CA GLU A 503 -32.99 3.58 -41.92
C GLU A 503 -34.53 3.47 -41.81
N GLY A 504 -35.17 4.46 -41.19
CA GLY A 504 -36.63 4.54 -41.04
C GLY A 504 -37.23 3.92 -39.77
N SER A 505 -36.42 3.45 -38.81
CA SER A 505 -36.91 3.02 -37.49
C SER A 505 -37.28 4.20 -36.57
N ASP A 506 -38.18 3.96 -35.62
CA ASP A 506 -38.46 4.92 -34.53
C ASP A 506 -37.19 5.11 -33.69
N TRP A 507 -36.74 6.36 -33.57
CA TRP A 507 -35.51 6.74 -32.87
C TRP A 507 -35.46 6.22 -31.43
N ARG A 508 -36.62 6.02 -30.77
CA ARG A 508 -36.69 5.43 -29.43
C ARG A 508 -36.24 3.97 -29.40
N HIS A 509 -36.70 3.16 -30.34
CA HIS A 509 -36.33 1.75 -30.44
C HIS A 509 -34.84 1.62 -30.78
N SER A 510 -34.33 2.49 -31.66
CA SER A 510 -32.89 2.53 -31.97
C SER A 510 -32.02 2.95 -30.79
N LEU A 511 -32.53 3.75 -29.85
CA LEU A 511 -31.83 4.08 -28.60
C LEU A 511 -31.87 2.93 -27.60
N GLU A 512 -32.97 2.20 -27.50
CA GLU A 512 -33.08 1.00 -26.66
C GLU A 512 -32.13 -0.10 -27.16
N ASP A 513 -32.12 -0.37 -28.47
CA ASP A 513 -31.20 -1.32 -29.10
C ASP A 513 -29.73 -0.92 -28.88
N LEU A 514 -29.42 0.39 -28.95
CA LEU A 514 -28.08 0.90 -28.66
C LEU A 514 -27.73 0.75 -27.18
N ALA A 515 -28.65 1.07 -26.26
CA ALA A 515 -28.41 0.93 -24.84
C ALA A 515 -28.15 -0.53 -24.46
N GLU A 516 -28.93 -1.48 -25.00
CA GLU A 516 -28.74 -2.92 -24.80
C GLU A 516 -27.40 -3.40 -25.39
N TYR A 517 -27.01 -2.91 -26.57
CA TYR A 517 -25.71 -3.22 -27.19
C TYR A 517 -24.51 -2.72 -26.36
N LEU A 518 -24.66 -1.59 -25.66
CA LEU A 518 -23.58 -0.98 -24.88
C LEU A 518 -23.53 -1.49 -23.42
N ASP A 519 -24.56 -2.16 -22.92
CA ASP A 519 -24.70 -2.56 -21.51
C ASP A 519 -23.57 -3.49 -21.04
N ASP A 520 -23.03 -4.32 -21.94
CA ASP A 520 -21.93 -5.25 -21.65
C ASP A 520 -20.52 -4.67 -21.95
N LYS A 521 -20.43 -3.41 -22.42
CA LYS A 521 -19.19 -2.77 -22.87
C LYS A 521 -18.51 -2.01 -21.74
N ARG A 522 -17.92 -2.75 -20.80
CA ARG A 522 -17.42 -2.28 -19.49
C ARG A 522 -16.40 -1.12 -19.54
N LEU A 523 -15.64 -0.98 -20.63
CA LEU A 523 -14.62 0.05 -20.78
C LEU A 523 -15.11 1.35 -21.44
N LEU A 524 -16.32 1.41 -22.02
CA LEU A 524 -16.82 2.65 -22.62
C LEU A 524 -17.08 3.79 -21.60
N PRO A 525 -17.51 3.52 -20.36
CA PRO A 525 -17.67 4.57 -19.36
C PRO A 525 -16.35 5.16 -18.83
N TRP A 526 -15.19 4.78 -19.35
CA TRP A 526 -13.86 5.23 -18.88
C TRP A 526 -13.48 6.64 -19.25
#